data_AF-A0A537FTW1-F1
#
_entry.id   AF-A0A537FTW1-F1
#
_cell.length_a   1.000
_cell.length_b   1.000
_cell.length_c   1.000
_cell.angle_alpha   90.00
_cell.angle_beta   90.00
_cell.angle_gamma   90.00
#
_symmetry.space_group_name_H-M   'P 1'
#
loop_
_entity.id
_entity.type
_entity.pdbx_description
1 polymer ?
#
loop_
_entity_poly.entity_id
_entity_poly.type
_entity_poly.pdbx_seq_one_letter_code
_entity_poly.pdbx_strand_id
1 'polypeptide(L)'
;MSFVGKGPIRAIYSYHLSFLEMMGRVNIGGSTSYRAARVRTSTVLVVSVTAAAVYLFLTGLSPFTRLPFRPAVVVVPVFMGIITLVLMSQGTLSNERGWLAFTAMDPATYLRHLLFSRVISALAIIGPFGVADIILALLGIRAGAGSAIVLLVTVPSASILAAYLVARLGAVQQVREEGMMPGQFDLRQFLVILPTYVVVGLIFVSEISLTASIVIAAMLTVVSALLMSIAGVWRGIAYRLTERGFV
;
A
#
# COMPACT_ATOMS: atom_id res chain seq x y z
N MET A 1 -14.16 -18.65 -6.79
CA MET A 1 -14.65 -18.28 -5.44
C MET A 1 -16.13 -17.99 -5.55
N SER A 2 -16.98 -18.50 -4.65
CA SER A 2 -18.42 -18.20 -4.66
C SER A 2 -18.73 -17.01 -3.73
N PHE A 3 -19.60 -16.11 -4.20
CA PHE A 3 -20.15 -14.98 -3.45
C PHE A 3 -21.60 -15.22 -2.97
N VAL A 4 -22.17 -16.38 -3.28
CA VAL A 4 -23.54 -16.76 -2.92
C VAL A 4 -23.69 -16.73 -1.39
N GLY A 5 -24.69 -15.99 -0.90
CA GLY A 5 -25.00 -15.84 0.53
C GLY A 5 -24.09 -14.87 1.30
N LYS A 6 -23.17 -14.16 0.66
CA LYS A 6 -22.36 -13.11 1.32
C LYS A 6 -23.01 -11.73 1.14
N GLY A 7 -23.06 -10.94 2.21
CA GLY A 7 -23.42 -9.53 2.11
C GLY A 7 -22.39 -8.73 1.29
N PRO A 8 -22.77 -7.55 0.76
CA PRO A 8 -21.95 -6.77 -0.18
C PRO A 8 -20.57 -6.41 0.39
N ILE A 9 -20.51 -5.97 1.65
CA ILE A 9 -19.25 -5.63 2.33
C ILE A 9 -18.34 -6.86 2.45
N ARG A 10 -18.91 -8.02 2.81
CA ARG A 10 -18.16 -9.26 2.96
C ARG A 10 -17.62 -9.76 1.62
N ALA A 11 -18.34 -9.50 0.53
CA ALA A 11 -17.88 -9.81 -0.81
C ALA A 11 -16.60 -9.03 -1.15
N ILE A 12 -16.56 -7.72 -0.88
CA ILE A 12 -15.39 -6.84 -1.06
C ILE A 12 -14.16 -7.43 -0.37
N TYR A 13 -14.25 -7.66 0.95
CA TYR A 13 -13.12 -8.23 1.71
C TYR A 13 -12.73 -9.62 1.19
N SER A 14 -13.70 -10.49 0.89
CA SER A 14 -13.38 -11.83 0.42
C SER A 14 -12.64 -11.81 -0.92
N TYR A 15 -12.93 -10.85 -1.80
CA TYR A 15 -12.22 -10.69 -3.07
C TYR A 15 -10.81 -10.13 -2.86
N HIS A 16 -10.67 -8.96 -2.21
CA HIS A 16 -9.37 -8.27 -2.06
C HIS A 16 -8.40 -8.91 -1.08
N LEU A 17 -8.90 -9.71 -0.13
CA LEU A 17 -8.04 -10.49 0.77
C LEU A 17 -7.61 -11.82 0.13
N SER A 18 -8.34 -12.32 -0.87
CA SER A 18 -7.95 -13.56 -1.55
C SER A 18 -6.94 -13.31 -2.67
N PHE A 19 -7.05 -12.16 -3.34
CA PHE A 19 -6.23 -11.82 -4.49
C PHE A 19 -5.59 -10.45 -4.33
N LEU A 20 -4.28 -10.42 -4.50
CA LEU A 20 -3.49 -9.23 -4.71
C LEU A 20 -3.31 -9.02 -6.21
N GLU A 21 -3.77 -7.87 -6.68
CA GLU A 21 -3.56 -7.44 -8.06
C GLU A 21 -2.31 -6.58 -8.09
N MET A 22 -1.26 -7.09 -8.74
CA MET A 22 -0.02 -6.36 -8.98
C MET A 22 -0.03 -5.82 -10.39
N MET A 23 0.33 -4.55 -10.55
CA MET A 23 0.47 -3.93 -11.86
C MET A 23 1.87 -3.41 -12.05
N GLY A 24 2.39 -3.65 -13.25
CA GLY A 24 3.65 -3.10 -13.70
C GLY A 24 3.48 -2.59 -15.13
N ARG A 25 4.15 -1.48 -15.42
CA ARG A 25 4.48 -1.16 -16.81
C ARG A 25 5.66 -2.05 -17.20
N VAL A 26 5.48 -2.85 -18.23
CA VAL A 26 6.54 -3.67 -18.80
C VAL A 26 6.92 -3.04 -20.13
N ASN A 27 8.20 -2.71 -20.28
CA ASN A 27 8.73 -2.19 -21.53
C ASN A 27 9.49 -3.32 -22.23
N ILE A 28 8.88 -3.92 -23.25
CA ILE A 28 9.48 -4.99 -24.05
C ILE A 28 9.62 -4.46 -25.48
N GLY A 29 10.86 -4.36 -25.98
CA GLY A 29 11.12 -3.98 -27.37
C GLY A 29 10.70 -2.54 -27.73
N GLY A 30 10.71 -1.61 -26.77
CA GLY A 30 10.32 -0.21 -27.00
C GLY A 30 8.81 0.05 -26.94
N SER A 31 7.99 -0.99 -26.78
CA SER A 31 6.58 -0.87 -26.46
C SER A 31 6.38 -0.95 -24.94
N THR A 32 5.82 0.12 -24.37
CA THR A 32 5.34 0.11 -22.99
C THR A 32 3.95 -0.50 -22.97
N SER A 33 3.74 -1.50 -22.13
CA SER A 33 2.44 -2.14 -21.93
C SER A 33 2.13 -2.25 -20.45
N TYR A 34 0.86 -2.17 -20.09
CA TYR A 34 0.42 -2.54 -18.76
C TYR A 34 0.20 -4.04 -18.68
N ARG A 35 0.82 -4.69 -17.68
CA ARG A 35 0.45 -6.03 -17.24
C ARG A 35 -0.14 -5.95 -15.84
N ALA A 36 -1.30 -6.58 -15.68
CA ALA A 36 -1.84 -6.91 -14.37
C ALA A 36 -1.63 -8.40 -14.11
N ALA A 37 -1.15 -8.73 -12.93
CA ALA A 37 -1.04 -10.11 -12.47
C ALA A 37 -1.86 -10.25 -11.18
N ARG A 38 -2.73 -11.25 -11.14
CA ARG A 38 -3.45 -11.62 -9.93
C ARG A 38 -2.71 -12.74 -9.22
N VAL A 39 -2.24 -12.47 -8.01
CA VAL A 39 -1.57 -13.45 -7.17
C VAL A 39 -2.41 -13.69 -5.93
N ARG A 40 -2.48 -14.95 -5.48
CA ARG A 40 -3.19 -15.27 -4.24
C ARG A 40 -2.45 -14.63 -3.05
N THR A 41 -3.19 -13.95 -2.18
CA THR A 41 -2.62 -13.31 -1.00
C THR A 41 -1.93 -14.32 -0.08
N SER A 42 -2.43 -15.56 -0.02
CA SER A 42 -1.79 -16.64 0.74
C SER A 42 -0.38 -16.96 0.24
N THR A 43 -0.17 -16.99 -1.07
CA THR A 43 1.16 -17.19 -1.66
C THR A 43 2.10 -16.04 -1.30
N VAL A 44 1.62 -14.80 -1.39
CA VAL A 44 2.40 -13.61 -1.02
C VAL A 44 2.74 -13.60 0.47
N LEU A 45 1.79 -13.99 1.33
CA LEU A 45 2.00 -14.11 2.77
C LEU A 45 3.08 -15.15 3.09
N VAL A 46 3.03 -16.34 2.47
CA VAL A 46 4.07 -17.36 2.66
C VAL A 46 5.44 -16.81 2.27
N VAL A 47 5.56 -16.20 1.09
CA VAL A 47 6.82 -15.59 0.63
C VAL A 47 7.30 -14.51 1.58
N SER A 48 6.41 -13.63 2.05
CA SER A 48 6.73 -12.57 2.99
C SER A 48 7.21 -13.12 4.34
N VAL A 49 6.51 -14.12 4.91
CA VAL A 49 6.92 -14.76 6.16
C VAL A 49 8.28 -15.43 6.01
N THR A 50 8.52 -16.16 4.93
CA THR A 50 9.82 -16.78 4.67
C THR A 50 10.93 -15.73 4.54
N ALA A 51 10.69 -14.64 3.81
CA ALA A 51 11.66 -13.56 3.66
C ALA A 51 11.92 -12.82 4.98
N ALA A 52 10.89 -12.58 5.78
CA ALA A 52 11.01 -11.97 7.11
C ALA A 52 11.77 -12.86 8.08
N ALA A 53 11.58 -14.18 8.03
CA ALA A 53 12.36 -15.13 8.84
C ALA A 53 13.84 -15.12 8.46
N VAL A 54 14.16 -15.07 7.16
CA VAL A 54 15.54 -14.92 6.66
C VAL A 54 16.13 -13.59 7.12
N TYR A 55 15.38 -12.49 7.00
CA TYR A 55 15.79 -11.17 7.48
C TYR A 55 16.10 -11.18 8.99
N LEU A 56 15.21 -11.73 9.82
CA LEU A 56 15.40 -11.85 11.27
C LEU A 56 16.63 -12.70 11.60
N PHE A 57 16.82 -13.82 10.91
CA PHE A 57 17.99 -14.67 11.10
C PHE A 57 19.29 -13.92 10.78
N LEU A 58 19.36 -13.26 9.62
CA LEU A 58 20.54 -12.53 9.18
C LEU A 58 20.88 -11.35 10.09
N THR A 59 19.89 -10.60 10.56
CA THR A 59 20.10 -9.38 11.35
C THR A 59 20.15 -9.58 12.85
N GLY A 60 19.51 -10.64 13.37
CA GLY A 60 19.33 -10.88 14.80
C GLY A 60 20.07 -12.10 15.36
N LEU A 61 20.29 -13.15 14.55
CA LEU A 61 20.77 -14.46 15.05
C LEU A 61 22.06 -14.95 14.39
N SER A 62 22.48 -14.35 13.29
CA SER A 62 23.65 -14.77 12.52
C SER A 62 24.98 -14.24 13.13
N PRO A 63 26.15 -14.77 12.70
CA PRO A 63 27.45 -14.24 13.10
C PRO A 63 27.67 -12.76 12.71
N PHE A 64 26.91 -12.26 11.72
CA PHE A 64 26.95 -10.86 11.28
C PHE A 64 26.38 -9.89 12.33
N THR A 65 25.75 -10.40 13.39
CA THR A 65 25.30 -9.62 14.55
C THR A 65 26.44 -8.93 15.30
N ARG A 66 27.70 -9.40 15.16
CA ARG A 66 28.86 -8.79 15.82
C ARG A 66 29.28 -7.44 15.21
N LEU A 67 28.68 -7.04 14.09
CA LEU A 67 28.96 -5.74 13.48
C LEU A 67 28.33 -4.61 14.32
N PRO A 68 29.07 -3.53 14.61
CA PRO A 68 28.59 -2.39 15.39
C PRO A 68 27.49 -1.60 14.67
N PHE A 69 27.44 -1.69 13.33
CA PHE A 69 26.41 -1.08 12.51
C PHE A 69 25.74 -2.15 11.65
N ARG A 70 24.40 -2.22 11.72
CA ARG A 70 23.57 -3.19 10.99
C ARG A 70 22.64 -2.45 10.02
N PRO A 71 23.12 -2.00 8.84
CA PRO A 71 22.33 -1.19 7.92
C PRO A 71 21.07 -1.90 7.43
N ALA A 72 21.09 -3.23 7.37
CA ALA A 72 19.94 -4.04 6.95
C ALA A 72 18.69 -3.79 7.79
N VAL A 73 18.84 -3.46 9.08
CA VAL A 73 17.70 -3.19 9.99
C VAL A 73 16.93 -1.93 9.60
N VAL A 74 17.57 -1.01 8.88
CA VAL A 74 16.92 0.22 8.38
C VAL A 74 16.57 0.08 6.90
N VAL A 75 17.49 -0.45 6.10
CA VAL A 75 17.33 -0.52 4.63
C VAL A 75 16.18 -1.44 4.24
N VAL A 76 16.03 -2.60 4.88
CA VAL A 76 14.98 -3.56 4.52
C VAL A 76 13.58 -3.00 4.84
N PRO A 77 13.30 -2.47 6.05
CA PRO A 77 12.01 -1.85 6.35
C PRO A 77 11.68 -0.66 5.45
N VAL A 78 12.64 0.24 5.17
CA VAL A 78 12.45 1.35 4.24
C VAL A 78 12.04 0.83 2.86
N PHE A 79 12.77 -0.14 2.32
CA PHE A 79 12.51 -0.70 1.00
C PHE A 79 11.15 -1.38 0.92
N MET A 80 10.80 -2.17 1.93
CA MET A 80 9.48 -2.82 2.03
C MET A 80 8.35 -1.80 2.16
N GLY A 81 8.57 -0.73 2.92
CA GLY A 81 7.62 0.37 3.06
C GLY A 81 7.36 1.09 1.75
N ILE A 82 8.41 1.45 1.00
CA ILE A 82 8.31 2.13 -0.29
C ILE A 82 7.62 1.24 -1.33
N ILE A 83 8.05 -0.01 -1.48
CA ILE A 83 7.44 -0.95 -2.44
C ILE A 83 5.95 -1.11 -2.16
N THR A 84 5.60 -1.31 -0.89
CA THR A 84 4.20 -1.53 -0.51
C THR A 84 3.36 -0.28 -0.75
N LEU A 85 3.90 0.90 -0.42
CA LEU A 85 3.24 2.18 -0.69
C LEU A 85 2.94 2.38 -2.18
N VAL A 86 3.92 2.11 -3.05
CA VAL A 86 3.77 2.25 -4.50
C VAL A 86 2.75 1.26 -5.05
N LEU A 87 2.85 -0.02 -4.67
CA LEU A 87 1.93 -1.06 -5.12
C LEU A 87 0.48 -0.75 -4.71
N MET A 88 0.26 -0.28 -3.49
CA MET A 88 -1.09 -0.03 -2.96
C MET A 88 -1.68 1.28 -3.46
N SER A 89 -0.89 2.34 -3.61
CA SER A 89 -1.40 3.65 -4.04
C SER A 89 -1.84 3.67 -5.50
N GLN A 90 -1.11 3.00 -6.40
CA GLN A 90 -1.43 3.01 -7.83
C GLN A 90 -2.36 1.87 -8.24
N GLY A 91 -2.18 0.67 -7.68
CA GLY A 91 -2.92 -0.53 -8.08
C GLY A 91 -4.36 -0.59 -7.57
N THR A 92 -4.68 0.11 -6.48
CA THR A 92 -6.00 -0.02 -5.82
C THR A 92 -7.16 0.50 -6.65
N LEU A 93 -7.00 1.63 -7.35
CA LEU A 93 -8.10 2.21 -8.11
C LEU A 93 -8.04 1.83 -9.59
N SER A 94 -6.85 1.72 -10.18
CA SER A 94 -6.69 1.48 -11.62
C SER A 94 -7.25 0.15 -12.13
N ASN A 95 -7.30 -0.89 -11.28
CA ASN A 95 -7.89 -2.20 -11.60
C ASN A 95 -9.37 -2.32 -11.23
N GLU A 96 -9.92 -1.37 -10.49
CA GLU A 96 -11.29 -1.46 -10.04
C GLU A 96 -12.26 -1.21 -11.19
N ARG A 97 -13.29 -2.04 -11.27
CA ARG A 97 -14.46 -1.78 -12.11
C ARG A 97 -15.41 -0.87 -11.35
N GLY A 98 -14.95 0.36 -11.10
CA GLY A 98 -15.67 1.36 -10.29
C GLY A 98 -17.10 1.60 -10.77
N TRP A 99 -17.33 1.50 -12.08
CA TRP A 99 -18.66 1.66 -12.69
C TRP A 99 -19.67 0.61 -12.22
N LEU A 100 -19.28 -0.66 -12.08
CA LEU A 100 -20.15 -1.72 -11.54
C LEU A 100 -20.38 -1.55 -10.04
N ALA A 101 -19.34 -1.12 -9.32
CA ALA A 101 -19.38 -0.99 -7.87
C ALA A 101 -20.26 0.19 -7.42
N PHE A 102 -20.12 1.34 -8.07
CA PHE A 102 -20.85 2.57 -7.71
C PHE A 102 -22.34 2.50 -8.04
N THR A 103 -22.76 1.65 -9.00
CA THR A 103 -24.18 1.39 -9.26
C THR A 103 -24.81 0.45 -8.23
N ALA A 104 -24.00 -0.41 -7.58
CA ALA A 104 -24.49 -1.41 -6.65
C ALA A 104 -24.48 -0.96 -5.18
N MET A 105 -23.67 0.05 -4.83
CA MET A 105 -23.48 0.50 -3.45
C MET A 105 -23.09 1.98 -3.40
N ASP A 106 -23.42 2.68 -2.29
CA ASP A 106 -22.95 4.05 -2.05
C ASP A 106 -21.40 4.13 -2.20
N PRO A 107 -20.88 4.99 -3.09
CA PRO A 107 -19.46 5.04 -3.39
C PRO A 107 -18.58 5.31 -2.16
N ALA A 108 -19.08 6.07 -1.19
CA ALA A 108 -18.36 6.31 0.06
C ALA A 108 -18.14 5.04 0.87
N THR A 109 -19.18 4.22 1.01
CA THR A 109 -19.08 2.96 1.75
C THR A 109 -18.20 1.96 1.00
N TYR A 110 -18.33 1.87 -0.33
CA TYR A 110 -17.49 1.01 -1.16
C TYR A 110 -16.00 1.37 -1.04
N LEU A 111 -15.65 2.64 -1.31
CA LEU A 111 -14.25 3.08 -1.33
C LEU A 111 -13.56 2.94 0.04
N ARG A 112 -14.29 3.16 1.14
CA ARG A 112 -13.76 2.91 2.49
C ARG A 112 -13.41 1.44 2.69
N HIS A 113 -14.34 0.53 2.41
CA HIS A 113 -14.09 -0.90 2.60
C HIS A 113 -13.04 -1.44 1.62
N LEU A 114 -12.99 -0.91 0.40
CA LEU A 114 -11.91 -1.19 -0.54
C LEU A 114 -10.55 -0.79 0.05
N LEU A 115 -10.40 0.45 0.52
CA LEU A 115 -9.13 0.93 1.11
C LEU A 115 -8.76 0.16 2.37
N PHE A 116 -9.71 -0.14 3.26
CA PHE A 116 -9.45 -1.00 4.42
C PHE A 116 -8.99 -2.40 4.01
N SER A 117 -9.64 -3.01 3.03
CA SER A 117 -9.22 -4.33 2.55
C SER A 117 -7.81 -4.32 1.98
N ARG A 118 -7.41 -3.24 1.27
CA ARG A 118 -6.06 -3.06 0.74
C ARG A 118 -5.03 -2.79 1.81
N VAL A 119 -5.38 -2.03 2.85
CA VAL A 119 -4.52 -1.85 4.04
C VAL A 119 -4.27 -3.18 4.74
N ILE A 120 -5.30 -4.02 4.91
CA ILE A 120 -5.13 -5.34 5.50
C ILE A 120 -4.25 -6.22 4.60
N SER A 121 -4.46 -6.19 3.28
CA SER A 121 -3.60 -6.92 2.36
C SER A 121 -2.15 -6.39 2.35
N ALA A 122 -1.94 -5.09 2.52
CA ALA A 122 -0.63 -4.48 2.69
C ALA A 122 0.04 -4.96 3.98
N LEU A 123 -0.70 -4.99 5.10
CA LEU A 123 -0.24 -5.56 6.36
C LEU A 123 0.07 -7.05 6.25
N ALA A 124 -0.61 -7.81 5.39
CA ALA A 124 -0.24 -9.20 5.13
C ALA A 124 1.15 -9.31 4.44
N ILE A 125 1.55 -8.28 3.69
CA ILE A 125 2.87 -8.22 3.01
C ILE A 125 3.96 -7.73 3.96
N ILE A 126 3.73 -6.64 4.71
CA ILE A 126 4.77 -6.00 5.54
C ILE A 126 4.72 -6.41 7.01
N GLY A 127 3.59 -6.93 7.48
CA GLY A 127 3.37 -7.36 8.86
C GLY A 127 4.41 -8.35 9.36
N PRO A 128 4.78 -9.40 8.60
CA PRO A 128 5.85 -10.32 9.02
C PRO A 128 7.19 -9.62 9.30
N PHE A 129 7.54 -8.60 8.52
CA PHE A 129 8.75 -7.79 8.75
C PHE A 129 8.61 -6.89 9.98
N GLY A 130 7.44 -6.26 10.17
CA GLY A 130 7.17 -5.49 11.38
C GLY A 130 7.25 -6.35 12.66
N VAL A 131 6.78 -7.60 12.60
CA VAL A 131 6.93 -8.57 13.71
C VAL A 131 8.40 -8.93 13.93
N ALA A 132 9.17 -9.15 12.85
CA ALA A 132 10.60 -9.38 12.95
C ALA A 132 11.31 -8.19 13.63
N ASP A 133 10.95 -6.96 13.27
CA ASP A 133 11.53 -5.74 13.85
C ASP A 133 11.17 -5.55 15.33
N ILE A 134 9.97 -5.95 15.76
CA ILE A 134 9.61 -6.02 17.18
C ILE A 134 10.52 -7.00 17.91
N ILE A 135 10.76 -8.20 17.35
CA ILE A 135 11.67 -9.19 17.94
C ILE A 135 13.09 -8.62 18.03
N LEU A 136 13.58 -7.96 16.98
CA LEU A 136 14.89 -7.29 16.99
C LEU A 136 14.97 -6.20 18.07
N ALA A 137 13.89 -5.45 18.30
CA ALA A 137 13.81 -4.46 19.37
C ALA A 137 13.91 -5.10 20.76
N LEU A 138 13.22 -6.22 20.97
CA LEU A 138 13.29 -7.00 22.22
C LEU A 138 14.68 -7.60 22.44
N LEU A 139 15.41 -7.91 21.38
CA LEU A 139 16.82 -8.32 21.42
C LEU A 139 17.80 -7.15 21.65
N GLY A 140 17.30 -5.93 21.87
CA GLY A 140 18.10 -4.75 22.20
C GLY A 140 18.51 -3.88 21.00
N ILE A 141 18.04 -4.20 19.78
CA ILE A 141 18.33 -3.38 18.59
C ILE A 141 17.35 -2.20 18.54
N ARG A 142 17.82 -1.02 18.97
CA ARG A 142 17.01 0.20 19.07
C ARG A 142 16.28 0.58 17.77
N ALA A 143 16.92 0.36 16.62
CA ALA A 143 16.32 0.67 15.32
C ALA A 143 15.05 -0.15 15.04
N GLY A 144 14.98 -1.41 15.51
CA GLY A 144 13.82 -2.28 15.27
C GLY A 144 12.50 -1.71 15.81
N ALA A 145 12.53 -0.96 16.92
CA ALA A 145 11.31 -0.34 17.43
C ALA A 145 10.77 0.74 16.49
N GLY A 146 11.66 1.55 15.90
CA GLY A 146 11.31 2.57 14.91
C GLY A 146 10.77 1.94 13.64
N SER A 147 11.48 0.95 13.10
CA SER A 147 11.11 0.26 11.86
C SER A 147 9.80 -0.51 11.98
N ALA A 148 9.53 -1.13 13.14
CA ALA A 148 8.24 -1.78 13.41
C ALA A 148 7.07 -0.79 13.35
N ILE A 149 7.22 0.40 13.94
CA ILE A 149 6.18 1.47 13.89
C ILE A 149 5.97 1.91 12.45
N VAL A 150 7.07 2.07 11.69
CA VAL A 150 7.00 2.47 10.28
C VAL A 150 6.20 1.45 9.46
N LEU A 151 6.54 0.16 9.55
CA LEU A 151 5.89 -0.87 8.77
C LEU A 151 4.44 -1.14 9.21
N LEU A 152 4.17 -1.16 10.51
CA LEU A 152 2.86 -1.55 11.02
C LEU A 152 1.85 -0.40 11.09
N VAL A 153 2.31 0.85 11.11
CA VAL A 153 1.44 2.02 11.29
C VAL A 153 1.65 3.04 10.18
N THR A 154 2.86 3.58 10.04
CA THR A 154 3.15 4.68 9.10
C THR A 154 2.81 4.31 7.66
N VAL A 155 3.28 3.17 7.17
CA VAL A 155 3.07 2.72 5.78
C VAL A 155 1.58 2.45 5.48
N PRO A 156 0.83 1.70 6.30
CA PRO A 156 -0.63 1.59 6.18
C PRO A 156 -1.36 2.93 6.12
N SER A 157 -1.13 3.83 7.07
CA SER A 157 -1.78 5.15 7.10
C SER A 157 -1.42 6.00 5.89
N ALA A 158 -0.15 5.95 5.47
CA ALA A 158 0.31 6.66 4.31
C ALA A 158 -0.26 6.10 3.00
N SER A 159 -0.52 4.79 2.91
CA SER A 159 -1.14 4.18 1.74
C SER A 159 -2.57 4.69 1.50
N ILE A 160 -3.34 4.93 2.58
CA ILE A 160 -4.67 5.54 2.51
C ILE A 160 -4.56 6.97 1.95
N LEU A 161 -3.62 7.76 2.48
CA LEU A 161 -3.38 9.14 2.04
C LEU A 161 -2.94 9.21 0.58
N ALA A 162 -2.01 8.34 0.18
CA ALA A 162 -1.53 8.25 -1.18
C ALA A 162 -2.68 7.88 -2.14
N ALA A 163 -3.48 6.86 -1.81
CA ALA A 163 -4.64 6.48 -2.60
C ALA A 163 -5.67 7.60 -2.71
N TYR A 164 -5.92 8.33 -1.62
CA TYR A 164 -6.79 9.52 -1.63
C TYR A 164 -6.28 10.61 -2.57
N LEU A 165 -5.00 10.95 -2.50
CA LEU A 165 -4.40 11.99 -3.33
C LEU A 165 -4.41 11.61 -4.81
N VAL A 166 -4.04 10.36 -5.11
CA VAL A 166 -4.11 9.76 -6.43
C VAL A 166 -5.53 9.85 -7.01
N ALA A 167 -6.55 9.51 -6.21
CA ALA A 167 -7.96 9.58 -6.61
C ALA A 167 -8.43 11.02 -6.82
N ARG A 168 -8.08 11.93 -5.90
CA ARG A 168 -8.52 13.34 -5.92
C ARG A 168 -7.91 14.12 -7.09
N LEU A 169 -6.64 13.87 -7.39
CA LEU A 169 -5.96 14.49 -8.53
C LEU A 169 -6.39 13.85 -9.86
N GLY A 170 -7.04 12.69 -9.79
CA GLY A 170 -7.58 11.93 -10.93
C GLY A 170 -6.49 11.54 -11.91
N ALA A 171 -5.34 11.13 -11.38
CA ALA A 171 -4.24 10.56 -12.15
C ALA A 171 -4.38 9.05 -12.37
N VAL A 172 -5.50 8.47 -11.91
CA VAL A 172 -5.85 7.08 -12.16
C VAL A 172 -6.60 6.99 -13.47
N GLN A 173 -6.01 6.31 -14.44
CA GLN A 173 -6.75 5.79 -15.58
C GLN A 173 -7.13 4.34 -15.26
N GLN A 174 -8.38 3.97 -15.52
CA GLN A 174 -8.80 2.59 -15.42
C GLN A 174 -8.09 1.80 -16.53
N VAL A 175 -7.42 0.71 -16.19
CA VAL A 175 -6.84 -0.19 -17.19
C VAL A 175 -8.00 -0.97 -17.80
N ARG A 176 -8.44 -0.57 -19.00
CA ARG A 176 -9.56 -1.22 -19.71
C ARG A 176 -9.14 -2.55 -20.34
N GLU A 177 -7.90 -2.62 -20.85
CA GLU A 177 -7.33 -3.83 -21.48
C GLU A 177 -5.83 -3.96 -21.14
N GLU A 178 -5.41 -5.19 -20.80
CA GLU A 178 -3.99 -5.53 -20.65
C GLU A 178 -3.32 -5.53 -22.03
N GLY A 179 -2.10 -4.96 -22.13
CA GLY A 179 -1.38 -4.86 -23.41
C GLY A 179 -1.63 -3.58 -24.21
N MET A 180 -2.56 -2.72 -23.81
CA MET A 180 -2.70 -1.37 -24.39
C MET A 180 -1.52 -0.48 -23.96
N MET A 181 -1.06 0.40 -24.86
CA MET A 181 -0.04 1.39 -24.50
C MET A 181 -0.57 2.27 -23.36
N PRO A 182 0.21 2.48 -22.28
CA PRO A 182 -0.10 3.47 -21.28
C PRO A 182 -0.40 4.80 -21.95
N GLY A 183 -1.50 5.46 -21.55
CA GLY A 183 -1.73 6.85 -21.93
C GLY A 183 -0.50 7.71 -21.66
N GLN A 184 -0.25 8.70 -22.52
CA GLN A 184 0.88 9.62 -22.39
C GLN A 184 0.96 10.17 -20.96
N PHE A 185 2.18 10.34 -20.44
CA PHE A 185 2.40 10.93 -19.13
C PHE A 185 1.83 12.35 -19.10
N ASP A 186 0.67 12.49 -18.47
CA ASP A 186 0.06 13.79 -18.22
C ASP A 186 0.83 14.49 -17.08
N LEU A 187 0.96 15.81 -17.12
CA LEU A 187 1.52 16.65 -16.06
C LEU A 187 0.87 16.33 -14.71
N ARG A 188 -0.40 15.93 -14.74
CA ARG A 188 -1.14 15.47 -13.55
C ARG A 188 -0.53 14.22 -12.92
N GLN A 189 -0.08 13.24 -13.70
CA GLN A 189 0.61 12.05 -13.18
C GLN A 189 1.94 12.41 -12.52
N PHE A 190 2.65 13.40 -13.07
CA PHE A 190 3.86 13.94 -12.44
C PHE A 190 3.57 14.65 -11.11
N LEU A 191 2.49 15.43 -11.04
CA LEU A 191 2.09 16.11 -9.80
C LEU A 191 1.67 15.13 -8.68
N VAL A 192 1.16 13.95 -9.02
CA VAL A 192 0.80 12.90 -8.03
C VAL A 192 2.03 12.20 -7.43
N ILE A 193 3.15 12.22 -8.12
CA ILE A 193 4.41 11.68 -7.61
C ILE A 193 4.96 12.54 -6.46
N LEU A 194 4.75 13.87 -6.48
CA LEU A 194 5.28 14.77 -5.44
C LEU A 194 4.82 14.40 -4.03
N PRO A 195 3.51 14.21 -3.74
CA PRO A 195 3.09 13.74 -2.42
C PRO A 195 3.62 12.35 -2.06
N THR A 196 3.84 11.48 -3.04
CA THR A 196 4.42 10.15 -2.82
C THR A 196 5.86 10.29 -2.29
N TYR A 197 6.65 11.21 -2.86
CA TYR A 197 7.99 11.51 -2.35
C TYR A 197 7.98 12.15 -0.96
N VAL A 198 6.99 12.99 -0.64
CA VAL A 198 6.84 13.52 0.72
C VAL A 198 6.64 12.37 1.71
N VAL A 199 5.76 11.42 1.40
CA VAL A 199 5.55 10.24 2.24
C VAL A 199 6.83 9.40 2.36
N VAL A 200 7.56 9.19 1.26
CA VAL A 200 8.84 8.47 1.29
C VAL A 200 9.84 9.18 2.19
N GLY A 201 9.95 10.51 2.11
CA GLY A 201 10.78 11.31 3.01
C GLY A 201 10.40 11.14 4.48
N LEU A 202 9.09 11.12 4.79
CA LEU A 202 8.60 10.86 6.15
C LEU A 202 8.98 9.46 6.65
N ILE A 203 8.97 8.43 5.78
CA ILE A 203 9.44 7.08 6.10
C ILE A 203 10.93 7.12 6.49
N PHE A 204 11.78 7.77 5.67
CA PHE A 204 13.21 7.91 5.99
C PHE A 204 13.46 8.65 7.30
N VAL A 205 12.76 9.76 7.55
CA VAL A 205 12.90 10.52 8.80
C VAL A 205 12.46 9.70 10.02
N SER A 206 11.40 8.89 9.86
CA SER A 206 10.92 8.00 10.93
C SER A 206 11.95 6.95 11.33
N GLU A 207 12.78 6.48 10.39
CA GLU A 207 13.80 5.46 10.66
C GLU A 207 15.04 6.01 11.38
N ILE A 208 15.28 7.33 11.29
CA ILE A 208 16.42 7.98 11.95
C ILE A 208 16.17 8.14 13.45
N SER A 209 14.92 8.39 13.85
CA SER A 209 14.56 8.66 15.25
C SER A 209 13.25 8.01 15.65
N LEU A 210 13.27 7.29 16.76
CA LEU A 210 12.07 6.71 17.38
C LEU A 210 11.02 7.78 17.76
N THR A 211 11.46 8.97 18.18
CA THR A 211 10.50 10.05 18.48
C THR A 211 9.83 10.55 17.21
N ALA A 212 10.59 10.65 16.11
CA ALA A 212 10.04 11.03 14.82
C ALA A 212 9.06 9.96 14.30
N SER A 213 9.38 8.67 14.44
CA SER A 213 8.48 7.60 13.99
C SER A 213 7.14 7.63 14.73
N ILE A 214 7.13 7.85 16.04
CA ILE A 214 5.91 7.95 16.85
C ILE A 214 5.08 9.16 16.41
N VAL A 215 5.69 10.34 16.29
CA VAL A 215 4.98 11.58 15.91
C VAL A 215 4.40 11.48 14.51
N ILE A 216 5.18 11.00 13.53
CA ILE A 216 4.75 10.85 12.14
C ILE A 216 3.64 9.80 12.04
N ALA A 217 3.80 8.65 12.70
CA ALA A 217 2.78 7.60 12.72
C ALA A 217 1.46 8.13 13.31
N ALA A 218 1.52 8.85 14.43
CA ALA A 218 0.35 9.45 15.06
C ALA A 218 -0.33 10.46 14.12
N MET A 219 0.42 11.39 13.53
CA MET A 219 -0.11 12.39 12.60
C MET A 219 -0.79 11.72 11.40
N LEU A 220 -0.11 10.79 10.72
CA LEU A 220 -0.67 10.11 9.55
C LEU A 220 -1.89 9.26 9.89
N THR A 221 -1.89 8.61 11.05
CA THR A 221 -3.05 7.84 11.53
C THR A 221 -4.25 8.74 11.77
N VAL A 222 -4.07 9.89 12.43
CA VAL A 222 -5.14 10.86 12.66
C VAL A 222 -5.69 11.39 11.33
N VAL A 223 -4.82 11.84 10.42
CA VAL A 223 -5.28 12.39 9.13
C VAL A 223 -5.97 11.32 8.29
N SER A 224 -5.41 10.10 8.21
CA SER A 224 -6.03 9.01 7.45
C SER A 224 -7.37 8.58 8.04
N ALA A 225 -7.50 8.51 9.38
CA ALA A 225 -8.75 8.19 10.06
C ALA A 225 -9.82 9.29 9.83
N LEU A 226 -9.44 10.57 9.88
CA LEU A 226 -10.34 11.68 9.57
C LEU A 226 -10.81 11.65 8.12
N LEU A 227 -9.91 11.37 7.16
CA LEU A 227 -10.32 11.22 5.76
C LEU A 227 -11.27 10.02 5.58
N MET A 228 -11.00 8.91 6.25
CA MET A 228 -11.88 7.74 6.24
C MET A 228 -13.25 8.04 6.85
N SER A 229 -13.38 8.94 7.82
CA SER A 229 -14.65 9.22 8.51
C SER A 229 -15.58 10.18 7.76
N ILE A 230 -15.07 11.01 6.85
CA ILE A 230 -15.88 12.01 6.11
C ILE A 230 -16.47 11.41 4.83
N ALA A 231 -17.78 11.14 4.80
CA ALA A 231 -18.42 10.46 3.66
C ALA A 231 -18.46 11.34 2.40
N GLY A 232 -18.67 12.64 2.58
CA GLY A 232 -18.73 13.61 1.47
C GLY A 232 -17.45 13.67 0.64
N VAL A 233 -16.29 13.43 1.26
CA VAL A 233 -14.99 13.39 0.56
C VAL A 233 -14.97 12.26 -0.46
N TRP A 234 -15.40 11.06 -0.07
CA TRP A 234 -15.40 9.88 -0.93
C TRP A 234 -16.47 9.95 -2.02
N ARG A 235 -17.65 10.47 -1.72
CA ARG A 235 -18.68 10.74 -2.74
C ARG A 235 -18.17 11.73 -3.78
N GLY A 236 -17.56 12.84 -3.34
CA GLY A 236 -16.98 13.85 -4.25
C GLY A 236 -15.79 13.33 -5.07
N ILE A 237 -15.07 12.33 -4.59
CA ILE A 237 -14.07 11.62 -5.40
C ILE A 237 -14.76 10.76 -6.46
N ALA A 238 -15.76 9.97 -6.08
CA ALA A 238 -16.49 9.12 -7.01
C ALA A 238 -17.10 9.92 -8.16
N TYR A 239 -17.78 11.04 -7.87
CA TYR A 239 -18.32 11.92 -8.91
C TYR A 239 -17.25 12.44 -9.86
N ARG A 240 -16.11 12.92 -9.34
CA ARG A 240 -15.00 13.39 -10.17
C ARG A 240 -14.37 12.29 -11.02
N LEU A 241 -14.29 11.07 -10.50
CA LEU A 241 -13.81 9.92 -11.28
C LEU A 241 -14.78 9.63 -12.43
N THR A 242 -16.09 9.60 -12.16
CA THR A 242 -17.13 9.41 -13.19
C THR A 242 -17.10 10.52 -14.25
N GLU A 243 -17.05 11.79 -13.85
CA GLU A 243 -16.97 12.95 -14.77
C GLU A 243 -15.74 12.89 -15.69
N ARG A 244 -14.66 12.24 -15.26
CA ARG A 244 -13.41 12.11 -16.01
C ARG A 244 -13.34 10.85 -16.88
N GLY A 245 -14.43 10.11 -17.00
CA GLY A 245 -14.49 8.89 -17.82
C GLY A 245 -13.74 7.69 -17.25
N PHE A 246 -13.47 7.70 -15.93
CA PHE A 246 -13.05 6.51 -15.20
C PHE A 246 -14.15 5.43 -15.20
N VAL A 247 -15.40 5.84 -15.46
CA VAL A 247 -16.60 5.02 -15.66
C VAL A 247 -17.13 5.29 -17.06
#